data_AF-A0A338P6X6-F1
#
_entry.id   AF-A0A338P6X6-F1
#
_cell.length_a   1.000
_cell.length_b   1.000
_cell.length_c   1.000
_cell.angle_alpha   90.00
_cell.angle_beta   90.00
_cell.angle_gamma   90.00
#
_symmetry.space_group_name_H-M   'P 1'
#
loop_
_entity.id
_entity.type
_entity.pdbx_description
1 polymer ?
#
loop_
_entity_poly.entity_id
_entity_poly.type
_entity_poly.pdbx_seq_one_letter_code
_entity_poly.pdbx_strand_id
1 'polypeptide(L)'
;MEEGKAGGTWLGISTRGKLGALTNYLQPRQEPDARGRGELVSHFLTSDMDSLSYLKKVSTEGHLYNGFNIIAADLSTSKGDVVCYYGNRGEPEPIVLTPGTYGLSNALLETPWKKLCFGKQLFMEA
;
A
#
# COMPACT_ATOMS: atom_id res chain seq x y z
N MET A 1 -18.71 -16.05 -8.08
CA MET A 1 -18.04 -15.10 -7.18
C MET A 1 -18.28 -15.61 -5.77
N GLU A 2 -17.24 -15.95 -5.01
CA GLU A 2 -17.41 -16.52 -3.65
C GLU A 2 -17.71 -15.41 -2.64
N GLU A 3 -18.78 -15.59 -1.84
CA GLU A 3 -19.07 -14.75 -0.68
C GLU A 3 -17.90 -14.82 0.32
N GLY A 4 -17.44 -13.66 0.80
CA GLY A 4 -16.33 -13.55 1.76
C GLY A 4 -14.95 -13.28 1.15
N LYS A 5 -14.75 -13.44 -0.16
CA LYS A 5 -13.51 -13.03 -0.86
C LYS A 5 -13.59 -11.66 -1.54
N ALA A 6 -14.76 -11.03 -1.52
CA ALA A 6 -15.01 -9.69 -2.04
C ALA A 6 -15.63 -8.83 -0.92
N GLY A 7 -14.90 -7.79 -0.53
CA GLY A 7 -15.27 -6.92 0.59
C GLY A 7 -14.01 -6.29 1.17
N GLY A 8 -13.84 -4.99 0.96
CA GLY A 8 -12.76 -4.23 1.56
C GLY A 8 -12.34 -3.01 0.74
N THR A 9 -11.49 -2.20 1.33
CA THR A 9 -11.11 -0.89 0.82
C THR A 9 -9.78 -0.99 0.07
N TRP A 10 -9.77 -0.47 -1.17
CA TRP A 10 -8.55 -0.36 -1.97
C TRP A 10 -7.87 0.99 -1.79
N LEU A 11 -8.67 2.04 -1.63
CA LEU A 11 -8.24 3.41 -1.41
C LEU A 11 -9.24 4.06 -0.47
N GLY A 12 -8.73 4.78 0.53
CA GLY A 12 -9.59 5.57 1.40
C GLY A 12 -8.80 6.64 2.14
N ILE A 13 -9.54 7.64 2.60
CA ILE A 13 -9.05 8.72 3.44
C ILE A 13 -10.02 8.90 4.61
N SER A 14 -9.49 9.12 5.80
CA SER A 14 -10.26 9.41 7.01
C SER A 14 -10.29 10.92 7.26
N THR A 15 -11.33 11.39 7.96
CA THR A 15 -11.42 12.78 8.44
C THR A 15 -10.34 13.15 9.46
N ARG A 16 -9.59 12.17 9.97
CA ARG A 16 -8.44 12.35 10.87
C ARG A 16 -7.11 12.54 10.13
N GLY A 17 -7.12 12.60 8.80
CA GLY A 17 -5.92 12.78 7.99
C GLY A 17 -5.20 11.49 7.60
N LYS A 18 -5.72 10.30 7.94
CA LYS A 18 -5.14 9.04 7.45
C LYS A 18 -5.54 8.74 6.02
N LEU A 19 -4.59 8.36 5.17
CA LEU A 19 -4.82 7.86 3.80
C LEU A 19 -4.19 6.48 3.64
N GLY A 20 -4.93 5.54 3.07
CA GLY A 20 -4.43 4.21 2.77
C GLY A 20 -4.77 3.81 1.34
N ALA A 21 -3.81 3.20 0.64
CA ALA A 21 -3.98 2.70 -0.72
C ALA A 21 -3.33 1.33 -0.88
N LEU A 22 -3.97 0.43 -1.63
CA LEU A 22 -3.52 -0.93 -1.84
C LEU A 22 -3.51 -1.28 -3.33
N THR A 23 -2.45 -1.95 -3.77
CA THR A 23 -2.38 -2.54 -5.11
C THR A 23 -2.06 -4.04 -5.02
N ASN A 24 -2.56 -4.83 -5.96
CA ASN A 24 -2.10 -6.21 -6.12
C ASN A 24 -0.63 -6.23 -6.54
N TYR A 25 0.14 -7.24 -6.14
CA TYR A 25 1.39 -7.59 -6.79
C TYR A 25 1.13 -8.71 -7.83
N LEU A 26 1.66 -8.56 -9.04
CA LEU A 26 1.54 -9.57 -10.09
C LEU A 26 2.48 -10.74 -9.78
N GLN A 27 1.90 -11.88 -9.44
CA GLN A 27 2.61 -13.13 -9.21
C GLN A 27 2.01 -14.25 -10.07
N PRO A 28 2.83 -15.20 -10.59
CA PRO A 28 2.36 -16.26 -11.48
C PRO A 28 1.37 -17.23 -10.83
N ARG A 29 1.57 -17.53 -9.54
CA ARG A 29 0.73 -18.45 -8.76
C ARG A 29 0.08 -17.69 -7.62
N GLN A 30 -1.19 -17.93 -7.38
CA GLN A 30 -1.91 -17.42 -6.21
C GLN A 30 -2.19 -18.57 -5.24
N GLU A 31 -2.03 -18.28 -3.95
CA GLU A 31 -2.37 -19.20 -2.88
C GLU A 31 -3.88 -19.11 -2.61
N PRO A 32 -4.66 -20.20 -2.80
CA PRO A 32 -6.12 -20.17 -2.66
C PRO A 32 -6.59 -19.86 -1.24
N ASP A 33 -5.80 -20.25 -0.24
CA ASP A 33 -6.11 -20.13 1.19
C ASP A 33 -5.55 -18.85 1.82
N ALA A 34 -4.94 -17.97 1.03
CA ALA A 34 -4.43 -16.70 1.53
C ALA A 34 -5.56 -15.77 1.99
N ARG A 35 -5.28 -14.97 3.02
CA ARG A 35 -6.22 -13.99 3.56
C ARG A 35 -6.57 -12.91 2.53
N GLY A 36 -7.80 -12.41 2.63
CA GLY A 36 -8.23 -11.21 1.90
C GLY A 36 -7.44 -9.98 2.34
N ARG A 37 -7.13 -9.09 1.40
CA ARG A 37 -6.30 -7.89 1.65
C ARG A 37 -7.13 -6.62 1.88
N GLY A 38 -8.42 -6.68 1.57
CA GLY A 38 -9.30 -5.51 1.56
C GLY A 38 -9.46 -4.84 2.93
N GLU A 39 -9.28 -5.59 4.02
CA GLU A 39 -9.35 -5.05 5.39
C GLU A 39 -8.11 -4.22 5.76
N LEU A 40 -6.96 -4.40 5.09
CA LEU A 40 -5.71 -3.75 5.46
C LEU A 40 -5.82 -2.22 5.42
N VAL A 41 -6.52 -1.67 4.43
CA VAL A 41 -6.73 -0.22 4.33
C VAL A 41 -7.79 0.22 5.35
N SER A 42 -8.91 -0.49 5.46
CA SER A 42 -9.98 -0.12 6.40
C SER A 42 -9.48 -0.10 7.84
N HIS A 43 -8.74 -1.13 8.26
CA HIS A 43 -8.12 -1.21 9.58
C HIS A 43 -7.12 -0.09 9.83
N PHE A 44 -6.31 0.30 8.83
CA PHE A 44 -5.42 1.45 8.98
C PHE A 44 -6.19 2.73 9.28
N LEU A 45 -7.21 3.02 8.47
CA LEU A 45 -8.01 4.24 8.56
C LEU A 45 -8.75 4.35 9.91
N THR A 46 -9.21 3.23 10.46
CA THR A 46 -9.94 3.22 11.74
C THR A 46 -9.02 3.11 12.96
N SER A 47 -7.78 2.63 12.81
CA SER A 47 -6.81 2.51 13.90
C SER A 47 -6.30 3.87 14.40
N ASP A 48 -5.66 3.85 15.57
CA ASP A 48 -4.91 4.99 16.14
C ASP A 48 -3.39 4.88 15.92
N MET A 49 -2.92 3.82 15.24
CA MET A 49 -1.48 3.61 14.97
C MET A 49 -0.97 4.58 13.89
N ASP A 50 0.23 5.13 14.04
CA ASP A 50 0.87 5.86 12.93
C ASP A 50 1.19 4.93 11.76
N SER A 51 1.42 5.52 10.58
CA SER A 51 1.65 4.85 9.30
C SER A 51 2.76 3.82 9.38
N LEU A 52 3.90 4.17 9.98
CA LEU A 52 5.06 3.29 10.04
C LEU A 52 4.81 2.13 11.00
N SER A 53 4.29 2.42 12.19
CA SER A 53 3.95 1.40 13.17
C SER A 53 2.90 0.43 12.63
N TYR A 54 1.91 0.93 11.90
CA TYR A 54 0.89 0.10 11.27
C TYR A 54 1.50 -0.81 10.20
N LEU A 55 2.34 -0.28 9.30
CA LEU A 55 2.97 -1.11 8.27
C LEU A 55 3.96 -2.13 8.85
N LYS A 56 4.63 -1.83 9.96
CA LYS A 56 5.45 -2.83 10.69
C LYS A 56 4.61 -3.97 11.23
N LYS A 57 3.40 -3.67 11.75
CA LYS A 57 2.46 -4.72 12.14
C LYS A 57 1.98 -5.54 10.94
N VAL A 58 1.71 -4.90 9.80
CA VAL A 58 1.33 -5.62 8.58
C VAL A 58 2.47 -6.50 8.05
N SER A 59 3.73 -6.06 8.19
CA SER A 59 4.87 -6.83 7.67
C SER A 59 5.12 -8.14 8.42
N THR A 60 4.82 -8.22 9.72
CA THR A 60 4.91 -9.49 10.47
C THR A 60 3.91 -10.54 9.97
N GLU A 61 2.76 -10.09 9.46
CA GLU A 61 1.70 -10.93 8.89
C GLU A 61 1.74 -11.03 7.36
N GLY A 62 2.72 -10.39 6.70
CA GLY A 62 2.74 -10.24 5.22
C GLY A 62 2.70 -11.57 4.45
N HIS A 63 3.23 -12.64 5.05
CA HIS A 63 3.25 -13.99 4.50
C HIS A 63 1.87 -14.67 4.43
N LEU A 64 0.88 -14.17 5.17
CA LEU A 64 -0.50 -14.71 5.18
C LEU A 64 -1.34 -14.28 3.96
N TYR A 65 -0.81 -13.37 3.13
CA TYR A 65 -1.53 -12.77 2.01
C TYR A 65 -0.88 -13.12 0.66
N ASN A 66 -1.70 -13.19 -0.38
CA ASN A 66 -1.20 -13.09 -1.75
C ASN A 66 -0.51 -11.74 -1.96
N GLY A 67 0.36 -11.66 -2.97
CA GLY A 67 1.23 -10.50 -3.18
C GLY A 67 0.46 -9.18 -3.25
N PHE A 68 0.95 -8.16 -2.55
CA PHE A 68 0.36 -6.82 -2.50
C PHE A 68 1.39 -5.75 -2.22
N ASN A 69 0.98 -4.51 -2.49
CA ASN A 69 1.63 -3.31 -2.01
C ASN A 69 0.62 -2.47 -1.22
N ILE A 70 1.09 -1.77 -0.21
CA ILE A 70 0.30 -0.84 0.58
C ILE A 70 1.07 0.46 0.80
N ILE A 71 0.38 1.58 0.63
CA ILE A 71 0.81 2.91 1.04
C ILE A 71 -0.08 3.32 2.21
N ALA A 72 0.54 3.79 3.29
CA ALA A 72 -0.14 4.36 4.45
C ALA A 72 0.44 5.76 4.70
N ALA A 73 -0.43 6.74 4.91
CA ALA A 73 -0.02 8.11 5.15
C ALA A 73 -0.81 8.73 6.30
N ASP A 74 -0.11 9.49 7.15
CA ASP A 74 -0.67 10.40 8.13
C ASP A 74 -0.47 11.83 7.60
N LEU A 75 -1.56 12.45 7.17
CA LEU A 75 -1.59 13.81 6.64
C LEU A 75 -1.91 14.79 7.77
N SER A 76 -1.07 15.82 7.93
CA SER A 76 -1.19 16.77 9.03
C SER A 76 -0.84 18.19 8.61
N THR A 77 -1.75 19.12 8.87
CA THR A 77 -1.54 20.55 8.64
C THR A 77 -0.54 21.19 9.61
N SER A 78 -0.14 20.49 10.68
CA SER A 78 0.71 21.04 11.75
C SER A 78 2.04 20.32 11.94
N LYS A 79 2.10 19.01 11.65
CA LYS A 79 3.29 18.16 11.93
C LYS A 79 4.02 17.70 10.67
N GLY A 80 3.51 18.06 9.49
CA GLY A 80 3.97 17.54 8.21
C GLY A 80 3.41 16.16 7.91
N ASP A 81 3.41 15.81 6.63
CA ASP A 81 2.89 14.53 6.15
C ASP A 81 3.95 13.43 6.28
N VAL A 82 3.52 12.26 6.75
CA VAL A 82 4.35 11.05 6.77
C VAL A 82 3.72 10.04 5.84
N VAL A 83 4.47 9.59 4.84
CA VAL A 83 4.03 8.57 3.88
C VAL A 83 4.94 7.36 3.99
N CYS A 84 4.37 6.17 4.15
CA CYS A 84 5.10 4.92 4.25
C CYS A 84 4.63 3.93 3.17
N TYR A 85 5.55 3.08 2.75
CA TYR A 85 5.30 2.02 1.78
C TYR A 85 5.75 0.65 2.32
N TYR A 86 4.96 -0.37 2.00
CA TYR A 86 5.32 -1.77 2.19
C TYR A 86 4.82 -2.62 1.03
N GLY A 87 5.64 -3.58 0.58
CA GLY A 87 5.22 -4.62 -0.36
C GLY A 87 5.67 -5.98 0.14
N ASN A 88 4.75 -6.92 0.33
CA ASN A 88 5.03 -8.22 0.97
C ASN A 88 5.86 -9.19 0.11
N ARG A 89 6.28 -8.76 -1.08
CA ARG A 89 7.21 -9.47 -1.98
C ARG A 89 8.57 -8.78 -2.10
N GLY A 90 8.78 -7.69 -1.37
CA GLY A 90 10.04 -6.94 -1.33
C GLY A 90 10.76 -7.12 0.00
N GLU A 91 11.40 -6.05 0.46
CA GLU A 91 12.09 -6.01 1.75
C GLU A 91 11.13 -6.27 2.93
N PRO A 92 11.63 -6.90 4.01
CA PRO A 92 10.80 -7.25 5.16
C PRO A 92 10.31 -6.02 5.95
N GLU A 93 11.08 -4.93 5.93
CA GLU A 93 10.76 -3.71 6.67
C GLU A 93 10.06 -2.68 5.78
N PRO A 94 9.01 -2.00 6.29
CA PRO A 94 8.41 -0.86 5.60
C PRO A 94 9.37 0.33 5.58
N ILE A 95 9.22 1.18 4.57
CA ILE A 95 10.05 2.39 4.41
C ILE A 95 9.22 3.65 4.54
N VAL A 96 9.82 4.70 5.09
CA VAL A 96 9.28 6.07 5.03
C VAL A 96 9.74 6.69 3.71
N LEU A 97 8.79 7.18 2.92
CA LEU A 97 9.08 7.84 1.66
C LEU A 97 9.50 9.29 1.91
N THR A 98 10.63 9.67 1.33
CA THR A 98 11.04 11.07 1.28
C THR A 98 10.20 11.83 0.26
N PRO A 99 10.09 13.17 0.34
CA PRO A 99 9.43 13.96 -0.69
C PRO A 99 9.98 13.63 -2.10
N GLY A 100 9.09 13.33 -3.03
CA GLY A 100 9.45 12.94 -4.39
C GLY A 100 8.29 12.35 -5.17
N THR A 101 8.54 12.05 -6.45
CA THR A 101 7.56 11.35 -7.30
C THR A 101 7.89 9.87 -7.30
N TYR A 102 6.89 9.04 -6.95
CA TYR A 102 6.99 7.59 -6.96
C TYR A 102 5.95 6.98 -7.90
N GLY A 103 6.34 5.90 -8.56
CA GLY A 103 5.50 5.08 -9.40
C GLY A 103 5.22 3.74 -8.73
N LEU A 104 3.94 3.41 -8.59
CA LEU A 104 3.47 2.12 -8.11
C LEU A 104 2.46 1.52 -9.07
N SER A 105 2.57 0.21 -9.28
CA SER A 105 1.73 -0.59 -10.17
C SER A 105 1.52 -1.96 -9.51
N ASN A 106 1.40 -3.02 -10.29
CA ASN A 106 1.32 -4.40 -9.82
C ASN A 106 2.69 -5.08 -9.65
N ALA A 107 3.68 -4.33 -9.20
CA ALA A 107 5.02 -4.81 -8.86
C ALA A 107 5.53 -4.00 -7.67
N LEU A 108 6.76 -4.23 -7.21
CA LEU A 108 7.35 -3.41 -6.16
C LEU A 108 7.46 -1.95 -6.60
N LEU A 109 7.50 -1.04 -5.62
CA LEU A 109 7.71 0.39 -5.84
C LEU A 109 8.87 0.64 -6.82
N GLU A 110 8.67 1.57 -7.77
CA GLU A 110 9.66 1.93 -8.78
C GLU A 110 10.11 0.81 -9.73
N THR A 111 9.42 -0.34 -9.79
CA THR A 111 9.75 -1.37 -10.80
C THR A 111 9.57 -0.78 -12.22
N PRO A 112 10.60 -0.81 -13.10
CA PRO A 112 10.64 -0.01 -14.33
C PRO A 112 9.80 -0.59 -15.48
N TRP A 113 8.49 -0.67 -15.27
CA TRP A 113 7.55 -1.07 -16.32
C TRP A 113 7.38 0.07 -17.30
N LYS A 114 7.28 -0.24 -18.61
CA LYS A 114 7.08 0.77 -19.66
C LYS A 114 5.96 1.76 -19.33
N LYS A 115 4.81 1.26 -18.86
CA LYS A 115 3.66 2.08 -18.44
C LYS A 115 3.97 2.98 -17.24
N LEU A 116 4.79 2.50 -16.31
CA LEU A 116 5.15 3.24 -15.11
C LEU A 116 6.12 4.36 -15.45
N CYS A 117 7.19 4.05 -16.19
CA CYS A 117 8.17 5.05 -16.60
C CYS A 117 7.51 6.14 -17.46
N PHE A 118 6.67 5.75 -18.43
CA PHE A 118 5.95 6.70 -19.28
C PHE A 118 4.96 7.56 -18.47
N GLY A 119 4.17 6.96 -17.58
CA GLY A 119 3.23 7.71 -16.75
C GLY A 119 3.93 8.67 -15.77
N LYS A 120 5.06 8.25 -15.20
CA LYS A 120 5.88 9.08 -14.31
C LYS A 120 6.52 10.25 -15.06
N GLN A 121 7.00 10.03 -16.28
CA GLN A 121 7.50 11.09 -17.15
C GLN A 121 6.41 12.14 -17.42
N LEU A 122 5.23 11.71 -17.88
CA LEU A 122 4.11 12.64 -18.13
C LEU A 122 3.68 13.41 -16.88
N PHE A 123 3.70 12.78 -15.70
CA PHE A 123 3.35 13.44 -14.45
C PHE A 123 4.38 14.50 -14.04
N MET A 124 5.66 14.28 -14.34
CA MET A 124 6.74 15.22 -14.00
C MET A 124 6.87 16.39 -15.01
N GLU A 125 6.34 16.21 -16.23
CA GLU A 125 6.32 17.23 -17.29
C GLU A 125 5.08 18.14 -17.22
N ALA A 126 4.07 17.78 -16.43
CA ALA A 126 2.82 18.52 -16.24
C ALA A 126 2.92 19.59 -15.14
#